data_AF-A0A973H5H3-F1
#
_entry.id   AF-A0A973H5H3-F1
#
_cell.length_a   1.000
_cell.length_b   1.000
_cell.length_c   1.000
_cell.angle_alpha   90.00
_cell.angle_beta   90.00
_cell.angle_gamma   90.00
#
_symmetry.space_group_name_H-M   'P 1'
#
loop_
_entity.id
_entity.type
_entity.pdbx_description
1 polymer ?
#
loop_
_entity_poly.entity_id
_entity_poly.type
_entity_poly.pdbx_seq_one_letter_code
_entity_poly.pdbx_strand_id
1 'polypeptide(L)'
;MARELHSVLDREPLPTAPARPPRRRPWLVPLLVALLLAQMTVAMVTTAVQQTPTIDEPVYVATATDYLHEHRVRYNPEHPPLGKLIVEAGIAFADPHYDASFKGDQGQVGRHLLYESGNDPWRVMLWARLPVIVLTLAFGLVVFAFARDLMGSTGGLLALALYAFSPDLITHGSLATLDVPAAGFLLTSVWLLWRARHRPRLYVPLAGLAAGAASATKMNTLAAVPVLLALAAWSVWRAGERGASGVAPGARNRRRAVVRALGGALVVALGALVVVWASYLVVDPRLRWAPHEQVPVVHGARALLVDLLPFPEAYRDGMRVQFGF
;
A
#
# COMPACT_ATOMS: atom_id res chain seq x y z
N MET A 1 79.30 33.31 40.55
CA MET A 1 78.22 32.40 40.11
C MET A 1 77.02 33.25 39.68
N ALA A 2 76.99 33.63 38.41
CA ALA A 2 75.87 34.35 37.81
C ALA A 2 74.82 33.34 37.30
N ARG A 3 73.57 33.44 37.75
CA ARG A 3 72.43 32.69 37.21
C ARG A 3 71.72 33.57 36.19
N GLU A 4 71.73 33.13 34.95
CA GLU A 4 70.90 33.69 33.87
C GLU A 4 69.41 33.43 34.16
N LEU A 5 68.58 34.48 34.08
CA LEU A 5 67.13 34.36 33.95
C LEU A 5 66.79 34.30 32.46
N HIS A 6 66.51 33.11 31.94
CA HIS A 6 65.81 32.94 30.67
C HIS A 6 64.31 33.07 30.91
N SER A 7 63.71 34.22 30.55
CA SER A 7 62.26 34.38 30.47
C SER A 7 61.74 33.71 29.21
N VAL A 8 61.26 32.47 29.33
CA VAL A 8 60.47 31.84 28.27
C VAL A 8 59.06 32.44 28.34
N LEU A 9 58.74 33.30 27.37
CA LEU A 9 57.38 33.77 27.14
C LEU A 9 56.56 32.60 26.57
N ASP A 10 55.75 31.96 27.42
CA ASP A 10 54.72 31.02 26.98
C ASP A 10 53.72 31.76 26.09
N ARG A 11 53.77 31.49 24.78
CA ARG A 11 52.72 31.89 23.84
C ARG A 11 51.55 30.94 24.01
N GLU A 12 50.46 31.42 24.62
CA GLU A 12 49.19 30.68 24.56
C GLU A 12 48.76 30.47 23.09
N PRO A 13 48.36 29.24 22.71
CA PRO A 13 47.81 28.99 21.39
C PRO A 13 46.44 29.68 21.26
N LEU A 14 46.29 30.51 20.22
CA LEU A 14 45.03 31.17 19.90
C LEU A 14 43.89 30.15 19.72
N PRO A 15 42.67 30.45 20.20
CA PRO A 15 41.52 29.56 20.05
C PRO A 15 41.23 29.32 18.56
N THR A 16 41.26 28.05 18.16
CA THR A 16 40.92 27.62 16.81
C THR A 16 39.45 27.94 16.53
N ALA A 17 39.19 28.72 15.48
CA ALA A 17 37.83 29.05 15.07
C ALA A 17 37.03 27.75 14.80
N PRO A 18 35.77 27.63 15.26
CA PRO A 18 34.99 26.44 15.03
C PRO A 18 34.81 26.21 13.52
N ALA A 19 35.15 25.01 13.07
CA ALA A 19 34.97 24.60 11.68
C ALA A 19 33.51 24.84 11.25
N ARG A 20 33.30 25.64 10.19
CA ARG A 20 31.97 25.88 9.64
C ARG A 20 31.34 24.52 9.28
N PRO A 21 30.13 24.20 9.74
CA PRO A 21 29.49 22.94 9.38
C PRO A 21 29.34 22.87 7.85
N PRO A 22 29.58 21.71 7.23
CA PRO A 22 29.48 21.58 5.78
C PRO A 22 28.09 22.01 5.31
N ARG A 23 28.04 22.95 4.35
CA ARG A 23 26.81 23.41 3.70
C ARG A 23 26.14 22.20 3.01
N ARG A 24 25.16 21.59 3.70
CA ARG A 24 24.33 20.53 3.10
C ARG A 24 23.57 21.15 1.93
N ARG A 25 23.83 20.67 0.70
CA ARG A 25 23.09 21.08 -0.50
C ARG A 25 21.68 20.50 -0.42
N PRO A 26 20.63 21.29 -0.14
CA PRO A 26 19.30 20.75 0.19
C PRO A 26 18.62 20.08 -1.01
N TRP A 27 19.07 20.37 -2.22
CA TRP A 27 18.53 19.85 -3.48
C TRP A 27 19.06 18.46 -3.88
N LEU A 28 20.16 17.97 -3.27
CA LEU A 28 20.74 16.69 -3.66
C LEU A 28 19.81 15.51 -3.36
N VAL A 29 19.16 15.52 -2.20
CA VAL A 29 18.24 14.44 -1.80
C VAL A 29 17.04 14.34 -2.76
N PRO A 30 16.27 15.41 -3.02
CA PRO A 30 15.14 15.31 -3.96
C PRO A 30 15.60 14.98 -5.39
N LEU A 31 16.76 15.47 -5.84
CA LEU A 31 17.32 15.08 -7.14
C LEU A 31 17.59 13.57 -7.20
N LEU A 32 18.25 13.00 -6.19
CA LEU A 32 18.54 11.57 -6.16
C LEU A 32 17.26 10.72 -6.10
N VAL A 33 16.26 11.14 -5.32
CA VAL A 33 14.95 10.48 -5.31
C VAL A 33 14.32 10.51 -6.71
N ALA A 34 14.34 11.67 -7.38
CA ALA A 34 13.81 11.81 -8.74
C ALA A 34 14.56 10.93 -9.74
N LEU A 35 15.89 10.87 -9.68
CA LEU A 35 16.70 10.03 -10.56
C LEU A 35 16.43 8.54 -10.36
N LEU A 36 16.32 8.08 -9.11
CA LEU A 36 16.00 6.68 -8.79
C LEU A 36 14.61 6.29 -9.30
N LEU A 37 13.60 7.14 -9.05
CA LEU A 37 12.25 6.88 -9.54
C LEU A 37 12.14 6.99 -11.06
N ALA A 38 12.87 7.91 -11.70
CA ALA A 38 12.92 8.01 -13.15
C ALA A 38 13.53 6.74 -13.78
N GLN A 39 14.64 6.24 -13.24
CA GLN A 39 15.23 4.98 -13.69
C GLN A 39 14.24 3.81 -13.53
N MET A 40 13.60 3.69 -12.36
CA MET A 40 12.60 2.64 -12.11
C MET A 40 11.41 2.77 -13.07
N THR A 41 10.98 4.00 -13.38
CA THR A 41 9.91 4.27 -14.36
C THR A 41 10.30 3.75 -15.73
N VAL A 42 11.51 4.09 -16.22
CA VAL A 42 12.01 3.60 -17.52
C VAL A 42 12.06 2.08 -17.53
N ALA A 43 12.56 1.45 -16.46
CA ALA A 43 12.61 0.00 -16.36
C ALA A 43 11.21 -0.63 -16.44
N MET A 44 10.27 -0.19 -15.58
CA MET A 44 8.92 -0.74 -15.53
C MET A 44 8.11 -0.50 -16.81
N VAL A 45 8.21 0.68 -17.41
CA VAL A 45 7.50 0.97 -18.68
C VAL A 45 8.08 0.14 -19.81
N THR A 46 9.40 -0.04 -19.87
CA THR A 46 10.04 -0.92 -20.85
C THR A 46 9.55 -2.36 -20.69
N THR A 47 9.52 -2.87 -19.45
CA THR A 47 8.98 -4.19 -19.13
C THR A 47 7.51 -4.31 -19.53
N ALA A 48 6.68 -3.32 -19.19
CA ALA A 48 5.26 -3.29 -19.49
C ALA A 48 4.96 -3.26 -21.00
N VAL A 49 5.84 -2.68 -21.81
CA VAL A 49 5.69 -2.65 -23.28
C VAL A 49 6.21 -3.94 -23.92
N GLN A 50 7.30 -4.51 -23.41
CA GLN A 50 7.98 -5.65 -24.05
C GLN A 50 7.40 -7.00 -23.65
N GLN A 51 6.77 -7.13 -22.49
CA GLN A 51 6.29 -8.41 -21.97
C GLN A 51 4.84 -8.69 -22.35
N THR A 52 4.57 -9.92 -22.81
CA THR A 52 3.22 -10.44 -23.01
C THR A 52 2.45 -10.53 -21.69
N PRO A 53 1.11 -10.61 -21.72
CA PRO A 53 0.30 -10.80 -20.52
C PRO A 53 0.64 -12.10 -19.77
N THR A 54 0.61 -12.02 -18.44
CA THR A 54 0.70 -13.18 -17.54
C THR A 54 -0.69 -13.77 -17.27
N ILE A 55 -0.81 -14.82 -16.45
CA ILE A 55 -2.07 -15.57 -16.25
C ILE A 55 -3.19 -14.71 -15.65
N ASP A 56 -2.87 -13.86 -14.68
CA ASP A 56 -3.86 -13.09 -13.91
C ASP A 56 -4.29 -11.80 -14.63
N GLU A 57 -3.40 -11.23 -15.43
CA GLU A 57 -3.59 -9.91 -16.03
C GLU A 57 -4.84 -9.82 -16.92
N PRO A 58 -5.07 -10.73 -17.88
CA PRO A 58 -6.28 -10.71 -18.70
C PRO A 58 -7.56 -10.77 -17.86
N VAL A 59 -7.55 -11.54 -16.77
CA VAL A 59 -8.71 -11.69 -15.87
C VAL A 59 -9.02 -10.36 -15.19
N TYR A 60 -8.02 -9.69 -14.63
CA TYR A 60 -8.21 -8.41 -13.94
C TYR A 60 -8.59 -7.29 -14.91
N VAL A 61 -7.97 -7.26 -16.10
CA VAL A 61 -8.28 -6.30 -17.16
C VAL A 61 -9.71 -6.45 -17.67
N ALA A 62 -10.14 -7.69 -17.94
CA ALA A 62 -11.52 -7.92 -18.35
C ALA A 62 -12.53 -7.65 -17.23
N THR A 63 -12.21 -8.00 -15.99
CA THR A 63 -13.07 -7.66 -14.84
C THR A 63 -13.19 -6.15 -14.67
N ALA A 64 -12.09 -5.40 -14.81
CA ALA A 64 -12.12 -3.93 -14.75
C ALA A 64 -12.94 -3.32 -15.91
N THR A 65 -12.87 -3.92 -17.10
CA THR A 65 -13.69 -3.51 -18.25
C THR A 65 -15.19 -3.78 -17.98
N ASP A 66 -15.52 -4.92 -17.37
CA ASP A 66 -16.88 -5.27 -16.96
C ASP A 66 -17.42 -4.28 -15.91
N TYR A 67 -16.60 -3.84 -14.94
CA TYR A 67 -16.98 -2.83 -13.95
C TYR A 67 -17.39 -1.49 -14.58
N LEU A 68 -16.67 -1.04 -15.61
CA LEU A 68 -16.98 0.21 -16.35
C LEU A 68 -18.31 0.15 -17.07
N HIS A 69 -18.69 -1.01 -17.61
CA HIS A 69 -19.85 -1.14 -18.50
C HIS A 69 -21.09 -1.67 -17.79
N GLU A 70 -20.95 -2.66 -16.92
CA GLU A 70 -22.07 -3.40 -16.32
C GLU A 70 -22.38 -2.94 -14.88
N HIS A 71 -21.44 -2.28 -14.21
CA HIS A 71 -21.55 -1.81 -12.83
C HIS A 71 -22.02 -2.91 -11.86
N ARG A 72 -21.36 -4.07 -11.95
CA ARG A 72 -21.64 -5.28 -11.16
C ARG A 72 -20.36 -6.00 -10.80
N VAL A 73 -20.33 -6.58 -9.60
CA VAL A 73 -19.27 -7.52 -9.22
C VAL A 73 -19.66 -8.89 -9.75
N ARG A 74 -19.07 -9.30 -10.88
CA ARG A 74 -19.39 -10.57 -11.56
C ARG A 74 -18.21 -11.52 -11.65
N TYR A 75 -17.07 -11.03 -12.15
CA TYR A 75 -15.88 -11.84 -12.40
C TYR A 75 -14.85 -11.73 -11.28
N ASN A 76 -14.09 -12.82 -11.09
CA ASN A 76 -13.00 -12.91 -10.12
C ASN A 76 -13.36 -12.48 -8.69
N PRO A 77 -14.38 -13.06 -8.04
CA PRO A 77 -14.74 -12.69 -6.67
C PRO A 77 -13.63 -12.98 -5.65
N GLU A 78 -12.68 -13.85 -5.99
CA GLU A 78 -11.50 -14.18 -5.18
C GLU A 78 -10.68 -12.96 -4.75
N HIS A 79 -10.79 -11.82 -5.44
CA HIS A 79 -10.10 -10.61 -5.06
C HIS A 79 -11.06 -9.43 -4.95
N PRO A 80 -11.00 -8.66 -3.85
CA PRO A 80 -11.86 -7.50 -3.67
C PRO A 80 -11.59 -6.40 -4.72
N PRO A 81 -12.52 -5.44 -4.90
CA PRO A 81 -12.55 -4.63 -6.11
C PRO A 81 -11.47 -3.57 -6.27
N LEU A 82 -10.89 -3.04 -5.19
CA LEU A 82 -10.06 -1.82 -5.27
C LEU A 82 -8.86 -1.97 -6.20
N GLY A 83 -8.22 -3.14 -6.20
CA GLY A 83 -7.12 -3.43 -7.12
C GLY A 83 -7.53 -3.35 -8.59
N LYS A 84 -8.71 -3.87 -8.91
CA LYS A 84 -9.28 -3.83 -10.26
C LYS A 84 -9.77 -2.43 -10.61
N LEU A 85 -10.33 -1.67 -9.66
CA LEU A 85 -10.68 -0.25 -9.85
C LEU A 85 -9.44 0.61 -10.17
N ILE A 86 -8.26 0.24 -9.66
CA ILE A 86 -7.00 0.90 -10.03
C ILE A 86 -6.63 0.59 -11.49
N VAL A 87 -6.74 -0.67 -11.90
CA VAL A 87 -6.54 -1.09 -13.30
C VAL A 87 -7.57 -0.42 -14.23
N GLU A 88 -8.81 -0.32 -13.78
CA GLU A 88 -9.94 0.33 -14.45
C GLU A 88 -9.64 1.77 -14.85
N ALA A 89 -8.95 2.53 -13.99
CA ALA A 89 -8.55 3.90 -14.29
C ALA A 89 -7.70 3.99 -15.58
N GLY A 90 -6.92 2.96 -15.88
CA GLY A 90 -6.18 2.85 -17.14
C GLY A 90 -7.05 2.40 -18.30
N ILE A 91 -7.91 1.40 -18.06
CA ILE A 91 -8.85 0.87 -19.06
C ILE A 91 -9.82 1.94 -19.57
N ALA A 92 -10.24 2.88 -18.73
CA ALA A 92 -11.07 4.01 -19.13
C ALA A 92 -10.43 4.87 -20.23
N PHE A 93 -9.10 4.89 -20.36
CA PHE A 93 -8.39 5.56 -21.47
C PHE A 93 -8.10 4.63 -22.66
N ALA A 94 -7.99 3.33 -22.41
CA ALA A 94 -7.85 2.33 -23.47
C ALA A 94 -9.12 2.22 -24.30
N ASP A 95 -10.28 2.34 -23.64
CA ASP A 95 -11.63 2.20 -24.21
C ASP A 95 -11.74 0.96 -25.11
N PRO A 96 -11.53 -0.25 -24.55
CA PRO A 96 -11.56 -1.46 -25.34
C PRO A 96 -12.99 -1.78 -25.81
N HIS A 97 -13.11 -2.36 -27.00
CA HIS A 97 -14.35 -2.96 -27.46
C HIS A 97 -14.76 -4.09 -26.51
N TYR A 98 -15.88 -3.92 -25.82
CA TYR A 98 -16.42 -4.85 -24.84
C TYR A 98 -17.68 -5.54 -25.38
N ASP A 99 -17.63 -6.87 -25.50
CA ASP A 99 -18.78 -7.69 -25.88
C ASP A 99 -19.56 -8.16 -24.63
N ALA A 100 -20.62 -7.44 -24.29
CA ALA A 100 -21.51 -7.77 -23.16
C ALA A 100 -22.30 -9.09 -23.36
N SER A 101 -22.40 -9.59 -24.60
CA SER A 101 -23.11 -10.82 -24.91
C SER A 101 -22.32 -12.08 -24.53
N PHE A 102 -21.00 -11.97 -24.41
CA PHE A 102 -20.12 -13.07 -24.06
C PHE A 102 -20.42 -13.61 -22.64
N LYS A 103 -20.53 -14.94 -22.49
CA LYS A 103 -20.90 -15.63 -21.24
C LYS A 103 -19.85 -16.64 -20.74
N GLY A 104 -18.60 -16.48 -21.15
CA GLY A 104 -17.51 -17.34 -20.65
C GLY A 104 -17.15 -17.07 -19.18
N ASP A 105 -16.33 -17.96 -18.62
CA ASP A 105 -15.73 -17.83 -17.29
C ASP A 105 -14.68 -16.69 -17.22
N GLN A 106 -14.12 -16.47 -16.03
CA GLN A 106 -13.16 -15.38 -15.79
C GLN A 106 -11.88 -15.45 -16.64
N GLY A 107 -11.40 -16.66 -16.98
CA GLY A 107 -10.23 -16.84 -17.84
C GLY A 107 -10.57 -16.60 -19.31
N GLN A 108 -11.73 -17.11 -19.73
CA GLN A 108 -12.25 -16.95 -21.08
C GLN A 108 -12.58 -15.50 -21.42
N VAL A 109 -13.17 -14.74 -20.49
CA VAL A 109 -13.52 -13.32 -20.73
C VAL A 109 -12.27 -12.46 -20.93
N GLY A 110 -11.18 -12.75 -20.20
CA GLY A 110 -9.88 -12.13 -20.40
C GLY A 110 -9.30 -12.38 -21.78
N ARG A 111 -9.31 -13.63 -22.22
CA ARG A 111 -8.87 -14.01 -23.57
C ARG A 111 -9.75 -13.37 -24.65
N HIS A 112 -11.06 -13.43 -24.46
CA HIS A 112 -12.03 -12.91 -25.41
C HIS A 112 -11.83 -11.42 -25.64
N LEU A 113 -11.78 -10.63 -24.56
CA LEU A 113 -11.56 -9.19 -24.61
C LEU A 113 -10.28 -8.83 -25.36
N LEU A 114 -9.16 -9.51 -25.05
CA LEU A 114 -7.87 -9.17 -25.64
C LEU A 114 -7.75 -9.59 -27.11
N TYR A 115 -8.21 -10.79 -27.46
CA TYR A 115 -7.83 -11.42 -28.73
C TYR A 115 -8.99 -11.70 -29.69
N GLU A 116 -10.23 -11.65 -29.23
CA GLU A 116 -11.40 -12.08 -30.01
C GLU A 116 -12.42 -10.95 -30.21
N SER A 117 -12.39 -9.91 -29.38
CA SER A 117 -13.24 -8.72 -29.47
C SER A 117 -12.69 -7.62 -30.39
N GLY A 118 -11.63 -7.87 -31.16
CA GLY A 118 -11.06 -6.89 -32.11
C GLY A 118 -10.23 -5.76 -31.49
N ASN A 119 -9.80 -5.91 -30.24
CA ASN A 119 -8.90 -4.98 -29.56
C ASN A 119 -7.44 -5.16 -29.97
N ASP A 120 -6.63 -4.11 -29.79
CA ASP A 120 -5.17 -4.24 -29.77
C ASP A 120 -4.72 -4.67 -28.36
N PRO A 121 -4.25 -5.92 -28.16
CA PRO A 121 -3.87 -6.41 -26.84
C PRO A 121 -2.76 -5.56 -26.20
N TRP A 122 -1.81 -5.06 -27.00
CA TRP A 122 -0.67 -4.30 -26.48
C TRP A 122 -1.12 -2.95 -25.92
N ARG A 123 -1.99 -2.25 -26.65
CA ARG A 123 -2.56 -0.99 -26.20
C ARG A 123 -3.38 -1.17 -24.93
N VAL A 124 -4.30 -2.14 -24.90
CA VAL A 124 -5.15 -2.39 -23.73
C VAL A 124 -4.30 -2.70 -22.50
N MET A 125 -3.32 -3.61 -22.65
CA MET A 125 -2.45 -4.03 -21.56
C MET A 125 -1.55 -2.92 -21.04
N LEU A 126 -0.96 -2.12 -21.93
CA LEU A 126 -0.12 -0.98 -21.50
C LEU A 126 -0.93 -0.02 -20.64
N TRP A 127 -2.11 0.39 -21.10
CA TRP A 127 -2.98 1.29 -20.35
C TRP A 127 -3.41 0.69 -19.01
N ALA A 128 -3.71 -0.60 -18.94
CA ALA A 128 -4.06 -1.28 -17.71
C ALA A 128 -2.91 -1.34 -16.69
N ARG A 129 -1.66 -1.42 -17.16
CA ARG A 129 -0.43 -1.47 -16.34
C ARG A 129 -0.03 -0.10 -15.78
N LEU A 130 -0.30 0.99 -16.50
CA LEU A 130 0.14 2.34 -16.11
C LEU A 130 -0.30 2.79 -14.70
N PRO A 131 -1.56 2.61 -14.26
CA PRO A 131 -1.96 2.96 -12.90
C PRO A 131 -1.19 2.19 -11.82
N VAL A 132 -0.89 0.91 -12.06
CA VAL A 132 -0.10 0.07 -11.13
C VAL A 132 1.35 0.54 -11.08
N ILE A 133 1.94 0.92 -12.21
CA ILE A 133 3.28 1.53 -12.28
C ILE A 133 3.32 2.82 -11.47
N VAL A 134 2.36 3.71 -11.66
CA VAL A 134 2.26 4.99 -10.91
C VAL A 134 2.16 4.74 -9.42
N LEU A 135 1.34 3.78 -9.01
CA LEU A 135 1.17 3.43 -7.61
C LEU A 135 2.45 2.82 -7.02
N THR A 136 3.14 1.98 -7.77
CA THR A 136 4.46 1.42 -7.40
C THR A 136 5.48 2.52 -7.14
N LEU A 137 5.57 3.52 -8.02
CA LEU A 137 6.45 4.68 -7.82
C LEU A 137 6.06 5.50 -6.57
N ALA A 138 4.75 5.68 -6.33
CA ALA A 138 4.26 6.35 -5.13
C ALA A 138 4.64 5.58 -3.85
N PHE A 139 4.61 4.24 -3.86
CA PHE A 139 5.09 3.45 -2.74
C PHE A 139 6.61 3.51 -2.57
N GLY A 140 7.38 3.72 -3.64
CA GLY A 140 8.80 4.07 -3.53
C GLY A 140 9.02 5.32 -2.66
N LEU A 141 8.16 6.34 -2.78
CA LEU A 141 8.19 7.52 -1.91
C LEU A 141 7.84 7.18 -0.45
N VAL A 142 6.90 6.25 -0.23
CA VAL A 142 6.58 5.74 1.12
C VAL A 142 7.77 5.01 1.72
N VAL A 143 8.45 4.15 0.95
CA VAL A 143 9.68 3.47 1.38
C VAL A 143 10.76 4.47 1.78
N PHE A 144 11.02 5.47 0.93
CA PHE A 144 11.95 6.55 1.23
C PHE A 144 11.57 7.28 2.52
N ALA A 145 10.31 7.71 2.64
CA ALA A 145 9.82 8.49 3.77
C ALA A 145 9.87 7.69 5.08
N PHE A 146 9.48 6.42 5.04
CA PHE A 146 9.51 5.56 6.22
C PHE A 146 10.94 5.26 6.66
N ALA A 147 11.83 4.88 5.74
CA ALA A 147 13.24 4.65 6.07
C ALA A 147 13.94 5.95 6.53
N ARG A 148 13.54 7.11 6.00
CA ARG A 148 14.00 8.41 6.47
C ARG A 148 13.57 8.71 7.90
N ASP A 149 12.32 8.39 8.26
CA ASP A 149 11.83 8.54 9.64
C ASP A 149 12.57 7.63 10.64
N LEU A 150 13.20 6.55 10.16
CA LEU A 150 13.95 5.58 10.98
C LEU A 150 15.44 5.90 11.07
N MET A 151 16.08 6.23 9.95
CA MET A 151 17.54 6.28 9.79
C MET A 151 18.06 7.59 9.17
N GLY A 152 17.18 8.59 8.99
CA GLY A 152 17.51 9.86 8.35
C GLY A 152 17.65 9.77 6.82
N SER A 153 18.05 10.88 6.19
CA SER A 153 18.06 11.01 4.71
C SER A 153 18.85 9.92 4.00
N THR A 154 20.00 9.52 4.53
CA THR A 154 20.87 8.52 3.91
C THR A 154 20.23 7.14 3.92
N GLY A 155 19.62 6.73 5.04
CA GLY A 155 18.87 5.48 5.12
C GLY A 155 17.64 5.48 4.21
N GLY A 156 16.97 6.63 4.08
CA GLY A 156 15.89 6.81 3.11
C GLY A 156 16.35 6.59 1.67
N LEU A 157 17.45 7.22 1.26
CA LEU A 157 18.01 7.07 -0.09
C LEU A 157 18.49 5.63 -0.35
N LEU A 158 19.13 4.99 0.62
CA LEU A 158 19.57 3.60 0.49
C LEU A 158 18.38 2.65 0.31
N ALA A 159 17.33 2.80 1.13
CA ALA A 159 16.12 1.99 1.01
C ALA A 159 15.42 2.20 -0.34
N LEU A 160 15.32 3.46 -0.80
CA LEU A 160 14.76 3.75 -2.12
C LEU A 160 15.61 3.17 -3.25
N ALA A 161 16.94 3.21 -3.13
CA ALA A 161 17.82 2.58 -4.12
C ALA A 161 17.59 1.07 -4.18
N LEU A 162 17.56 0.38 -3.03
CA LEU A 162 17.25 -1.05 -2.98
C LEU A 162 15.87 -1.37 -3.56
N TYR A 163 14.88 -0.51 -3.32
CA TYR A 163 13.53 -0.64 -3.89
C TYR A 163 13.53 -0.44 -5.41
N ALA A 164 14.14 0.64 -5.90
CA ALA A 164 14.16 1.03 -7.32
C ALA A 164 14.97 0.07 -8.20
N PHE A 165 16.00 -0.57 -7.65
CA PHE A 165 16.82 -1.56 -8.34
C PHE A 165 16.40 -3.02 -8.06
N SER A 166 15.31 -3.25 -7.32
CA SER A 166 14.82 -4.61 -7.06
C SER A 166 14.17 -5.18 -8.33
N PRO A 167 14.66 -6.32 -8.86
CA PRO A 167 14.06 -6.95 -10.04
C PRO A 167 12.63 -7.41 -9.77
N ASP A 168 12.33 -7.90 -8.56
CA ASP A 168 10.99 -8.37 -8.18
C ASP A 168 9.97 -7.23 -8.23
N LEU A 169 10.34 -6.05 -7.68
CA LEU A 169 9.46 -4.89 -7.68
C LEU A 169 9.29 -4.26 -9.06
N ILE A 170 10.35 -4.20 -9.87
CA ILE A 170 10.23 -3.74 -11.26
C ILE A 170 9.30 -4.69 -12.03
N THR A 171 9.50 -6.00 -11.89
CA THR A 171 8.70 -7.00 -12.60
C THR A 171 7.24 -6.91 -12.17
N HIS A 172 6.95 -7.09 -10.87
CA HIS A 172 5.56 -7.11 -10.40
C HIS A 172 4.88 -5.75 -10.45
N GLY A 173 5.63 -4.65 -10.32
CA GLY A 173 5.10 -3.28 -10.42
C GLY A 173 4.81 -2.84 -11.85
N SER A 174 5.34 -3.56 -12.85
CA SER A 174 5.07 -3.33 -14.27
C SER A 174 3.85 -4.08 -14.82
N LEU A 175 3.31 -5.03 -14.05
CA LEU A 175 2.17 -5.85 -14.45
C LEU A 175 0.86 -5.28 -13.89
N ALA A 176 -0.26 -5.56 -14.56
CA ALA A 176 -1.59 -5.18 -14.10
C ALA A 176 -2.09 -6.18 -13.03
N THR A 177 -1.31 -6.38 -11.96
CA THR A 177 -1.60 -7.31 -10.86
C THR A 177 -1.89 -6.59 -9.54
N LEU A 178 -2.35 -7.35 -8.54
CA LEU A 178 -2.84 -6.78 -7.28
C LEU A 178 -1.80 -6.81 -6.15
N ASP A 179 -0.65 -7.46 -6.35
CA ASP A 179 0.34 -7.73 -5.31
C ASP A 179 1.06 -6.47 -4.82
N VAL A 180 1.63 -5.68 -5.73
CA VAL A 180 2.32 -4.44 -5.38
C VAL A 180 1.36 -3.40 -4.80
N PRO A 181 0.15 -3.17 -5.37
CA PRO A 181 -0.90 -2.40 -4.72
C PRO A 181 -1.19 -2.82 -3.27
N ALA A 182 -1.48 -4.12 -3.04
CA ALA A 182 -1.79 -4.63 -1.71
C ALA A 182 -0.63 -4.44 -0.71
N ALA A 183 0.60 -4.81 -1.13
CA ALA A 183 1.78 -4.70 -0.29
C ALA A 183 2.14 -3.23 0.05
N GLY A 184 2.02 -2.33 -0.94
CA GLY A 184 2.30 -0.92 -0.74
C GLY A 184 1.30 -0.21 0.16
N PHE A 185 0.00 -0.53 0.05
CA PHE A 185 -1.01 -0.02 0.99
C PHE A 185 -0.78 -0.55 2.42
N LEU A 186 -0.40 -1.83 2.56
CA LEU A 186 -0.05 -2.42 3.84
C LEU A 186 1.16 -1.69 4.47
N LEU A 187 2.23 -1.49 3.70
CA LEU A 187 3.42 -0.75 4.14
C LEU A 187 3.07 0.68 4.55
N THR A 188 2.21 1.34 3.77
CA THR A 188 1.73 2.69 4.05
C THR A 188 0.98 2.73 5.38
N SER A 189 0.13 1.74 5.66
CA SER A 189 -0.55 1.62 6.96
C SER A 189 0.45 1.51 8.11
N VAL A 190 1.45 0.64 7.99
CA VAL A 190 2.50 0.46 9.02
C VAL A 190 3.28 1.75 9.25
N TRP A 191 3.69 2.46 8.19
CA TRP A 191 4.38 3.74 8.29
C TRP A 191 3.53 4.81 8.98
N LEU A 192 2.24 4.89 8.66
CA LEU A 192 1.33 5.84 9.30
C LEU A 192 1.14 5.51 10.79
N LEU A 193 1.05 4.23 11.17
CA LEU A 193 1.03 3.80 12.58
C LEU A 193 2.34 4.17 13.29
N TRP A 194 3.50 4.01 12.62
CA TRP A 194 4.78 4.47 13.17
C TRP A 194 4.77 5.98 13.51
N ARG A 195 4.20 6.80 12.63
CA ARG A 195 4.03 8.26 12.84
C ARG A 195 2.94 8.60 13.86
N ALA A 196 1.92 7.75 14.01
CA ALA A 196 0.84 7.90 14.99
C ALA A 196 1.34 7.97 16.44
N ARG A 197 2.54 7.44 16.73
CA ARG A 197 3.22 7.59 18.03
C ARG A 197 3.50 9.04 18.46
N HIS A 198 3.43 9.98 17.51
CA HIS A 198 3.61 11.41 17.76
C HIS A 198 2.31 12.18 17.54
N ARG A 199 1.52 11.84 16.51
CA ARG A 199 0.25 12.53 16.20
C ARG A 199 -0.86 11.51 15.88
N PRO A 200 -1.42 10.83 16.91
CA PRO A 200 -2.35 9.72 16.69
C PRO A 200 -3.66 10.16 16.01
N ARG A 201 -4.17 11.36 16.33
CA ARG A 201 -5.43 11.87 15.76
C ARG A 201 -5.39 12.03 14.23
N LEU A 202 -4.21 12.30 13.67
CA LEU A 202 -4.05 12.47 12.23
C LEU A 202 -3.76 11.13 11.56
N TYR A 203 -2.82 10.36 12.09
CA TYR A 203 -2.29 9.20 11.38
C TYR A 203 -3.05 7.90 11.62
N VAL A 204 -3.78 7.74 12.73
CA VAL A 204 -4.58 6.52 12.98
C VAL A 204 -5.72 6.36 11.96
N PRO A 205 -6.53 7.40 11.66
CA PRO A 205 -7.55 7.27 10.61
C PRO A 205 -6.94 6.97 9.24
N LEU A 206 -5.86 7.67 8.85
CA LEU A 206 -5.18 7.44 7.58
C LEU A 206 -4.60 6.02 7.49
N ALA A 207 -4.05 5.49 8.59
CA ALA A 207 -3.56 4.11 8.66
C ALA A 207 -4.71 3.10 8.48
N GLY A 208 -5.88 3.37 9.04
CA GLY A 208 -7.10 2.59 8.84
C GLY A 208 -7.55 2.57 7.38
N LEU A 209 -7.54 3.73 6.72
CA LEU A 209 -7.85 3.82 5.29
C LEU A 209 -6.85 3.04 4.44
N ALA A 210 -5.55 3.15 4.73
CA ALA A 210 -4.51 2.39 4.02
C ALA A 210 -4.64 0.87 4.28
N ALA A 211 -4.94 0.45 5.52
CA ALA A 211 -5.21 -0.96 5.84
C ALA A 211 -6.43 -1.47 5.07
N GLY A 212 -7.49 -0.66 5.01
CA GLY A 212 -8.67 -0.92 4.21
C GLY A 212 -8.38 -1.05 2.74
N ALA A 213 -7.54 -0.18 2.19
CA ALA A 213 -7.12 -0.24 0.80
C ALA A 213 -6.35 -1.53 0.50
N ALA A 214 -5.48 -1.98 1.40
CA ALA A 214 -4.80 -3.27 1.28
C ALA A 214 -5.80 -4.44 1.24
N SER A 215 -6.74 -4.49 2.20
CA SER A 215 -7.78 -5.52 2.27
C SER A 215 -8.79 -5.47 1.13
N ALA A 216 -9.11 -4.27 0.63
CA ALA A 216 -9.94 -4.06 -0.53
C ALA A 216 -9.22 -4.36 -1.85
N THR A 217 -7.91 -4.60 -1.84
CA THR A 217 -7.13 -4.99 -3.02
C THR A 217 -6.88 -6.50 -3.06
N LYS A 218 -6.43 -7.08 -1.94
CA LYS A 218 -6.18 -8.53 -1.85
C LYS A 218 -6.55 -9.03 -0.45
N MET A 219 -7.41 -10.04 -0.39
CA MET A 219 -7.96 -10.50 0.87
C MET A 219 -6.94 -11.16 1.81
N ASN A 220 -5.85 -11.71 1.27
CA ASN A 220 -4.79 -12.33 2.08
C ASN A 220 -4.10 -11.33 3.02
N THR A 221 -4.22 -10.02 2.76
CA THR A 221 -3.76 -8.96 3.66
C THR A 221 -4.51 -8.92 4.99
N LEU A 222 -5.68 -9.57 5.09
CA LEU A 222 -6.41 -9.72 6.36
C LEU A 222 -5.57 -10.44 7.42
N ALA A 223 -4.61 -11.29 7.01
CA ALA A 223 -3.67 -11.92 7.93
C ALA A 223 -2.83 -10.90 8.73
N ALA A 224 -2.64 -9.69 8.20
CA ALA A 224 -1.91 -8.62 8.87
C ALA A 224 -2.78 -7.79 9.85
N VAL A 225 -4.11 -7.93 9.82
CA VAL A 225 -5.03 -7.12 10.64
C VAL A 225 -4.71 -7.22 12.14
N PRO A 226 -4.50 -8.41 12.75
CA PRO A 226 -4.16 -8.50 14.17
C PRO A 226 -2.91 -7.68 14.53
N VAL A 227 -1.89 -7.72 13.65
CA VAL A 227 -0.64 -6.97 13.83
C VAL A 227 -0.89 -5.46 13.69
N LEU A 228 -1.67 -5.03 12.71
CA LEU A 228 -2.00 -3.62 12.52
C LEU A 228 -2.81 -3.05 13.70
N LEU A 229 -3.77 -3.81 14.24
CA LEU A 229 -4.54 -3.41 15.42
C LEU A 229 -3.66 -3.30 16.66
N ALA A 230 -2.74 -4.26 16.86
CA ALA A 230 -1.77 -4.22 17.94
C ALA A 230 -0.82 -3.01 17.81
N LEU A 231 -0.32 -2.73 16.59
CA LEU A 231 0.50 -1.56 16.30
C LEU A 231 -0.25 -0.25 16.52
N ALA A 232 -1.53 -0.19 16.18
CA ALA A 232 -2.38 0.98 16.42
C ALA A 232 -2.58 1.24 17.92
N ALA A 233 -2.94 0.20 18.68
CA ALA A 233 -3.06 0.27 20.13
C ALA A 233 -1.74 0.72 20.78
N TRP A 234 -0.63 0.09 20.39
CA TRP A 234 0.70 0.45 20.86
C TRP A 234 1.07 1.90 20.51
N SER A 235 0.75 2.34 19.30
CA SER A 235 1.14 3.67 18.84
C SER A 235 0.39 4.77 19.60
N VAL A 236 -0.90 4.59 19.83
CA VAL A 236 -1.71 5.51 20.64
C VAL A 236 -1.29 5.49 22.11
N TRP A 237 -0.94 4.31 22.64
CA TRP A 237 -0.39 4.19 23.99
C TRP A 237 0.88 5.02 24.14
N ARG A 238 1.86 4.85 23.23
CA ARG A 238 3.13 5.59 23.23
C ARG A 238 2.96 7.10 23.12
N ALA A 239 1.97 7.55 22.35
CA ALA A 239 1.63 8.98 22.27
C ALA A 239 1.11 9.52 23.61
N GLY A 240 0.36 8.71 24.37
CA GLY A 240 -0.16 9.06 25.69
C GLY A 240 0.94 9.19 26.75
N GLU A 241 1.95 8.30 26.75
CA GLU A 241 3.08 8.36 27.68
C GLU A 241 3.89 9.66 27.51
N ARG A 242 4.13 10.06 26.26
CA ARG A 242 4.89 11.27 25.93
C ARG A 242 4.17 12.57 26.31
N GLY A 243 2.83 12.57 26.27
CA GLY A 243 2.04 13.71 26.72
C GLY A 243 1.92 13.82 28.25
N ALA A 244 2.28 12.77 28.98
CA ALA A 244 2.17 12.68 30.45
C ALA A 244 3.53 12.82 31.16
N SER A 245 4.62 13.12 30.43
CA SER A 245 5.96 13.26 30.98
C SER A 245 6.00 14.41 32.00
N GLY A 246 6.01 14.04 33.29
CA GLY A 246 6.06 14.95 34.44
C GLY A 246 5.34 14.44 35.70
N VAL A 247 4.41 13.49 35.58
CA VAL A 247 3.63 12.97 36.74
C VAL A 247 3.52 11.45 36.67
N ALA A 248 3.84 10.75 37.77
CA ALA A 248 3.66 9.30 37.86
C ALA A 248 2.20 8.91 37.54
N PRO A 249 1.95 7.98 36.61
CA PRO A 249 0.60 7.69 36.17
C PRO A 249 -0.17 6.93 37.26
N GLY A 250 -1.10 7.60 37.94
CA GLY A 250 -2.08 6.94 38.80
C GLY A 250 -2.96 5.94 38.03
N ALA A 251 -3.62 5.01 38.73
CA ALA A 251 -4.44 3.94 38.13
C ALA A 251 -5.50 4.46 37.13
N ARG A 252 -6.08 5.65 37.39
CA ARG A 252 -7.04 6.33 36.49
C ARG A 252 -6.41 6.76 35.17
N ASN A 253 -5.13 7.12 35.17
CA ASN A 253 -4.38 7.52 33.98
C ASN A 253 -4.05 6.30 33.10
N ARG A 254 -3.72 5.15 33.73
CA ARG A 254 -3.49 3.88 33.04
C ARG A 254 -4.76 3.35 32.37
N ARG A 255 -5.91 3.38 33.05
CA ARG A 255 -7.21 3.01 32.45
C ARG A 255 -7.55 3.87 31.23
N ARG A 256 -7.32 5.19 31.31
CA ARG A 256 -7.53 6.10 30.17
C ARG A 256 -6.59 5.81 29.00
N ALA A 257 -5.34 5.43 29.26
CA ALA A 257 -4.39 5.04 28.22
C ALA A 257 -4.84 3.76 27.48
N VAL A 258 -5.28 2.73 28.21
CA VAL A 258 -5.82 1.49 27.63
C VAL A 258 -7.05 1.80 26.76
N VAL A 259 -8.00 2.59 27.26
CA VAL A 259 -9.21 2.94 26.51
C VAL A 259 -8.86 3.70 25.22
N ARG A 260 -7.90 4.62 25.26
CA ARG A 260 -7.42 5.32 24.05
C ARG A 260 -6.74 4.38 23.07
N ALA A 261 -5.92 3.45 23.55
CA ALA A 261 -5.25 2.45 22.72
C ALA A 261 -6.27 1.55 21.99
N LEU A 262 -7.26 1.04 22.72
CA LEU A 262 -8.37 0.27 22.14
C LEU A 262 -9.20 1.11 21.16
N GLY A 263 -9.46 2.37 21.49
CA GLY A 263 -10.12 3.31 20.57
C GLY A 263 -9.33 3.54 19.29
N GLY A 264 -8.00 3.60 19.36
CA GLY A 264 -7.13 3.69 18.19
C GLY A 264 -7.21 2.46 17.28
N ALA A 265 -7.15 1.26 17.86
CA ALA A 265 -7.34 0.02 17.13
C ALA A 265 -8.74 -0.04 16.48
N LEU A 266 -9.78 0.36 17.20
CA LEU A 266 -11.14 0.41 16.67
C LEU A 266 -11.25 1.38 15.47
N VAL A 267 -10.63 2.56 15.52
CA VAL A 267 -10.62 3.49 14.38
C VAL A 267 -9.93 2.89 13.15
N VAL A 268 -8.84 2.14 13.33
CA VAL A 268 -8.19 1.42 12.22
C VAL A 268 -9.11 0.36 11.63
N ALA A 269 -9.75 -0.45 12.47
CA ALA A 269 -10.70 -1.48 12.03
C ALA A 269 -11.89 -0.88 11.27
N LEU A 270 -12.48 0.21 11.79
CA LEU A 270 -13.59 0.90 11.14
C LEU A 270 -13.16 1.56 9.83
N GLY A 271 -11.98 2.20 9.79
CA GLY A 271 -11.42 2.74 8.55
C GLY A 271 -11.22 1.66 7.49
N ALA A 272 -10.75 0.48 7.89
CA ALA A 272 -10.58 -0.65 6.99
C ALA A 272 -11.92 -1.13 6.41
N LEU A 273 -12.93 -1.27 7.28
CA LEU A 273 -14.28 -1.65 6.87
C LEU A 273 -14.90 -0.65 5.90
N VAL A 274 -14.79 0.65 6.19
CA VAL A 274 -15.32 1.71 5.32
C VAL A 274 -14.74 1.63 3.92
N VAL A 275 -13.41 1.43 3.78
CA VAL A 275 -12.80 1.33 2.45
C VAL A 275 -13.22 0.07 1.71
N VAL A 276 -13.31 -1.08 2.40
CA VAL A 276 -13.81 -2.31 1.78
C VAL A 276 -15.23 -2.08 1.25
N TRP A 277 -16.17 -1.63 2.09
CA TRP A 277 -17.53 -1.36 1.64
C TRP A 277 -17.61 -0.31 0.53
N ALA A 278 -16.85 0.78 0.64
CA ALA A 278 -16.80 1.81 -0.40
C ALA A 278 -16.34 1.24 -1.75
N SER A 279 -15.33 0.37 -1.76
CA SER A 279 -14.84 -0.25 -3.00
C SER A 279 -15.92 -1.10 -3.71
N TYR A 280 -16.77 -1.81 -2.96
CA TYR A 280 -17.90 -2.55 -3.55
C TYR A 280 -19.02 -1.61 -4.02
N LEU A 281 -19.35 -0.58 -3.24
CA LEU A 281 -20.39 0.40 -3.59
C LEU A 281 -20.03 1.23 -4.83
N VAL A 282 -18.73 1.47 -5.07
CA VAL A 282 -18.26 2.14 -6.30
C VAL A 282 -18.54 1.28 -7.53
N VAL A 283 -18.34 -0.04 -7.43
CA VAL A 283 -18.60 -0.96 -8.55
C VAL A 283 -20.09 -1.22 -8.75
N ASP A 284 -20.81 -1.59 -7.68
CA ASP A 284 -22.25 -1.81 -7.71
C ASP A 284 -22.92 -1.13 -6.50
N PRO A 285 -23.53 0.04 -6.69
CA PRO A 285 -24.25 0.75 -5.63
C PRO A 285 -25.43 -0.04 -5.04
N ARG A 286 -25.95 -1.03 -5.77
CA ARG A 286 -27.05 -1.91 -5.33
C ARG A 286 -26.55 -3.19 -4.68
N LEU A 287 -25.23 -3.43 -4.69
CA LEU A 287 -24.57 -4.61 -4.15
C LEU A 287 -25.22 -5.92 -4.64
N ARG A 288 -25.58 -5.97 -5.94
CA ARG A 288 -26.17 -7.17 -6.51
C ARG A 288 -25.06 -8.20 -6.61
N TRP A 289 -25.21 -9.27 -5.86
CA TRP A 289 -24.28 -10.37 -5.89
C TRP A 289 -24.97 -11.61 -6.43
N ALA A 290 -24.50 -12.06 -7.59
CA ALA A 290 -24.93 -13.27 -8.25
C ALA A 290 -23.68 -13.92 -8.86
N PRO A 291 -23.00 -14.80 -8.12
CA PRO A 291 -21.73 -15.37 -8.55
C PRO A 291 -21.91 -16.09 -9.89
N HIS A 292 -21.04 -15.79 -10.85
CA HIS A 292 -21.05 -16.46 -12.17
C HIS A 292 -20.52 -17.90 -12.09
N GLU A 293 -19.60 -18.15 -11.15
CA GLU A 293 -18.98 -19.44 -10.89
C GLU A 293 -19.44 -20.00 -9.54
N GLN A 294 -19.40 -21.32 -9.36
CA GLN A 294 -19.84 -21.94 -8.11
C GLN A 294 -18.93 -21.55 -6.95
N VAL A 295 -19.52 -21.01 -5.87
CA VAL A 295 -18.79 -20.70 -4.64
C VAL A 295 -18.62 -22.00 -3.84
N PRO A 296 -17.38 -22.41 -3.50
CA PRO A 296 -17.14 -23.61 -2.72
C PRO A 296 -17.80 -23.54 -1.34
N VAL A 297 -18.35 -24.66 -0.89
CA VAL A 297 -18.83 -24.78 0.49
C VAL A 297 -17.64 -25.03 1.40
N VAL A 298 -17.39 -24.10 2.32
CA VAL A 298 -16.36 -24.24 3.35
C VAL A 298 -17.03 -24.70 4.65
N HIS A 299 -16.38 -25.60 5.38
CA HIS A 299 -16.87 -26.12 6.66
C HIS A 299 -15.96 -25.78 7.84
N GLY A 300 -16.48 -25.92 9.05
CA GLY A 300 -15.71 -25.79 10.30
C GLY A 300 -15.31 -24.36 10.66
N ALA A 301 -14.15 -24.21 11.31
CA ALA A 301 -13.70 -22.91 11.84
C ALA A 301 -13.49 -21.85 10.75
N ARG A 302 -13.08 -22.25 9.54
CA ARG A 302 -12.91 -21.32 8.40
C ARG A 302 -14.25 -20.72 7.97
N ALA A 303 -15.31 -21.52 7.92
CA ALA A 303 -16.66 -21.06 7.58
C ALA A 303 -17.18 -20.05 8.61
N LEU A 304 -17.03 -20.39 9.90
CA LEU A 304 -17.45 -19.50 10.99
C LEU A 304 -16.69 -18.17 10.98
N LEU A 305 -15.38 -18.19 10.67
CA LEU A 305 -14.60 -16.97 10.48
C LEU A 305 -15.15 -16.13 9.34
N VAL A 306 -15.47 -16.73 8.18
CA VAL A 306 -16.04 -16.02 7.03
C VAL A 306 -17.38 -15.39 7.38
N ASP A 307 -18.26 -16.13 8.04
CA ASP A 307 -19.63 -15.71 8.34
C ASP A 307 -19.67 -14.53 9.32
N LEU A 308 -18.72 -14.49 10.26
CA LEU A 308 -18.59 -13.42 11.26
C LEU A 308 -17.96 -12.13 10.72
N LEU A 309 -17.31 -12.14 9.56
CA LEU A 309 -16.69 -10.93 9.04
C LEU A 309 -17.76 -9.93 8.57
N PRO A 310 -17.66 -8.65 9.00
CA PRO A 310 -18.61 -7.61 8.60
C PRO A 310 -18.31 -7.05 7.20
N PHE A 311 -18.12 -7.93 6.22
CA PHE A 311 -17.83 -7.60 4.82
C PHE A 311 -19.01 -7.93 3.89
N PRO A 312 -19.06 -7.32 2.69
CA PRO A 312 -20.05 -7.66 1.67
C PRO A 312 -20.09 -9.16 1.37
N GLU A 313 -21.26 -9.67 0.95
CA GLU A 313 -21.45 -11.08 0.62
C GLU A 313 -20.44 -11.57 -0.44
N ALA A 314 -20.25 -10.79 -1.50
CA ALA A 314 -19.25 -11.05 -2.54
C ALA A 314 -17.82 -11.20 -2.00
N TYR A 315 -17.43 -10.40 -0.99
CA TYR A 315 -16.13 -10.54 -0.33
C TYR A 315 -16.02 -11.88 0.40
N ARG A 316 -17.05 -12.22 1.18
CA ARG A 316 -17.10 -13.47 1.95
C ARG A 316 -17.07 -14.68 1.03
N ASP A 317 -17.81 -14.65 -0.07
CA ASP A 317 -17.78 -15.70 -1.11
C ASP A 317 -16.42 -15.80 -1.78
N GLY A 318 -15.77 -14.68 -2.10
CA GLY A 318 -14.39 -14.67 -2.56
C GLY A 318 -13.45 -15.41 -1.62
N MET A 319 -13.60 -15.22 -0.31
CA MET A 319 -12.78 -15.95 0.68
C MET A 319 -13.08 -17.44 0.70
N ARG A 320 -14.34 -17.84 0.48
CA ARG A 320 -14.72 -19.25 0.38
C ARG A 320 -14.04 -19.91 -0.82
N VAL A 321 -13.94 -19.20 -1.95
CA VAL A 321 -13.18 -19.67 -3.11
C VAL A 321 -11.71 -19.88 -2.76
N GLN A 322 -11.06 -18.93 -2.09
CA GLN A 322 -9.65 -19.08 -1.70
C GLN A 322 -9.39 -20.20 -0.67
N PHE A 323 -10.35 -20.50 0.21
CA PHE A 323 -10.23 -21.60 1.17
C PHE A 323 -10.57 -22.98 0.59
N GLY A 324 -11.16 -23.02 -0.61
CA GLY A 324 -11.49 -24.25 -1.32
C GLY A 324 -10.30 -24.88 -2.04
N PHE A 325 -9.22 -24.12 -2.25
CA PHE A 325 -7.91 -24.60 -2.69
C PHE A 325 -7.04 -25.01 -1.48
#